data_AF-A0A177L8R9-F1
#
_entry.id   AF-A0A177L8R9-F1
#
_cell.length_a   1.000
_cell.length_b   1.000
_cell.length_c   1.000
_cell.angle_alpha   90.00
_cell.angle_beta   90.00
_cell.angle_gamma   90.00
#
_symmetry.space_group_name_H-M   'P 1'
#
loop_
_entity.id
_entity.type
_entity.pdbx_description
1 polymer ?
#
loop_
_entity_poly.entity_id
_entity_poly.type
_entity_poly.pdbx_seq_one_letter_code
_entity_poly.pdbx_strand_id
1 'polypeptide(L)'
;MDDNKELQDKDVRKIWLYAGFGAIFSAIAMPIIIFVSSGESASIATFKSLGAVGDFFGGSTIGFLSLASIFFVIHAIRIQSQELAFQREELRMTNEELEKTRLQHELSNQTLIKQQFDSTFFKMIDLHNSIVKEMEYRQKSSRSAFMFFWNYFVGEVRRDIFKKYDNGDGVINGQKVERNIFLENYRNEQSVNAFVTSFLSEHEYLLGHYFRNMYRIIKFIEESQLSKEEKRNYRGIFRAQLSTYELYLLFYNVNYYDDGQNFRELIRGKNFFDQHIDGLFEQNVVLAALNKQVYQDLN
;
A
#
# COMPACT_ATOMS: atom_id res chain seq x y z
N MET A 1 36.59 9.97 23.04
CA MET A 1 36.56 10.67 24.35
C MET A 1 35.86 9.83 25.42
N ASP A 2 35.12 8.77 25.05
CA ASP A 2 34.45 7.83 25.98
C ASP A 2 35.38 6.81 26.66
N ASP A 3 36.34 6.23 25.93
CA ASP A 3 37.20 5.16 26.49
C ASP A 3 37.95 5.58 27.76
N ASN A 4 38.39 6.84 27.83
CA ASN A 4 39.17 7.34 28.96
C ASN A 4 38.31 7.53 30.23
N LYS A 5 37.00 7.81 30.08
CA LYS A 5 36.04 7.85 31.19
C LYS A 5 35.69 6.44 31.67
N GLU A 6 35.52 5.50 30.75
CA GLU A 6 35.21 4.11 31.07
C GLU A 6 36.34 3.42 31.85
N LEU A 7 37.59 3.68 31.47
CA LEU A 7 38.80 3.20 32.16
C LEU A 7 38.90 3.79 33.57
N GLN A 8 38.70 5.10 33.72
CA GLN A 8 38.77 5.77 35.02
C GLN A 8 37.67 5.27 35.98
N ASP A 9 36.48 4.95 35.46
CA ASP A 9 35.36 4.42 36.24
C ASP A 9 35.53 2.91 36.57
N LYS A 10 36.28 2.14 35.76
CA LYS A 10 36.73 0.77 36.11
C LYS A 10 37.70 0.78 37.30
N ASP A 11 38.61 1.75 37.37
CA ASP A 11 39.57 1.85 38.46
C ASP A 11 38.91 2.33 39.77
N VAL A 12 38.04 3.33 39.70
CA VAL A 12 37.27 3.81 40.87
C VAL A 12 36.38 2.71 41.45
N ARG A 13 35.86 1.80 40.63
CA ARG A 13 35.09 0.63 41.09
C ARG A 13 35.93 -0.31 41.96
N LYS A 14 37.15 -0.64 41.54
CA LYS A 14 38.00 -1.59 42.27
C LYS A 14 38.51 -1.04 43.60
N ILE A 15 38.64 0.29 43.72
CA ILE A 15 39.09 0.95 44.96
C ILE A 15 38.20 0.60 46.15
N TRP A 16 36.87 0.64 46.00
CA TRP A 16 35.95 0.32 47.09
C TRP A 16 35.96 -1.16 47.46
N LEU A 17 36.16 -2.03 46.48
CA LEU A 17 36.33 -3.47 46.72
C LEU A 17 37.60 -3.74 47.54
N TYR A 18 38.73 -3.13 47.16
CA TYR A 18 39.99 -3.25 47.89
C TYR A 18 39.94 -2.58 49.28
N ALA A 19 39.24 -1.45 49.42
CA ALA A 19 39.01 -0.81 50.72
C ALA A 19 38.20 -1.72 51.66
N GLY A 20 37.20 -2.43 51.16
CA GLY A 20 36.44 -3.44 51.90
C GLY A 20 37.32 -4.59 52.40
N PHE A 21 38.15 -5.16 51.52
CA PHE A 21 39.13 -6.18 51.92
C PHE A 21 40.18 -5.66 52.90
N GLY A 22 40.65 -4.42 52.75
CA GLY A 22 41.56 -3.77 53.69
C GLY A 22 40.96 -3.58 55.09
N ALA A 23 39.66 -3.26 55.17
CA ALA A 23 38.94 -3.17 56.43
C ALA A 23 38.78 -4.54 57.12
N ILE A 24 38.52 -5.62 56.36
CA ILE A 24 38.52 -6.99 56.90
C ILE A 24 39.89 -7.37 57.43
N PHE A 25 40.94 -7.10 56.65
CA PHE A 25 42.32 -7.37 57.06
C PHE A 25 42.65 -6.64 58.37
N SER A 26 42.23 -5.38 58.48
CA SER A 26 42.37 -4.58 59.71
C SER A 26 41.58 -5.16 60.89
N ALA A 27 40.37 -5.65 60.66
CA ALA A 27 39.54 -6.30 61.67
C ALA A 27 40.20 -7.58 62.25
N ILE A 28 40.93 -8.32 61.42
CA ILE A 28 41.63 -9.55 61.83
C ILE A 28 42.99 -9.23 62.47
N ALA A 29 43.74 -8.28 61.90
CA ALA A 29 45.08 -7.95 62.34
C ALA A 29 45.09 -7.20 63.69
N MET A 30 44.10 -6.35 63.94
CA MET A 30 44.09 -5.48 65.11
C MET A 30 44.04 -6.25 66.46
N PRO A 31 43.20 -7.31 66.61
CA PRO A 31 43.25 -8.19 67.77
C PRO A 31 44.61 -8.87 68.01
N ILE A 32 45.23 -9.34 66.93
CA ILE A 32 46.51 -10.05 66.97
C ILE A 32 47.65 -9.10 67.33
N ILE A 33 47.68 -7.91 66.73
CA ILE A 33 48.70 -6.88 66.99
C ILE A 33 48.65 -6.44 68.45
N ILE A 34 47.46 -6.18 69.00
CA ILE A 34 47.32 -5.76 70.39
C ILE A 34 47.74 -6.88 71.34
N PHE A 35 47.32 -8.12 71.08
CA PHE A 35 47.70 -9.28 71.89
C PHE A 35 49.22 -9.52 71.89
N VAL A 36 49.90 -9.35 70.76
CA VAL A 36 51.37 -9.44 70.69
C VAL A 36 52.02 -8.26 71.40
N SER A 37 51.47 -7.05 71.26
CA SER A 37 52.02 -5.83 71.88
C SER A 37 51.83 -5.75 73.40
N SER A 38 50.82 -6.43 73.96
CA SER A 38 50.57 -6.45 75.41
C SER A 38 51.59 -7.29 76.18
N GLY A 39 52.35 -8.16 75.50
CA GLY A 39 53.42 -8.96 76.10
C GLY A 39 52.95 -10.04 77.08
N GLU A 40 51.65 -10.33 77.14
CA GLU A 40 51.07 -11.32 78.05
C GLU A 40 51.13 -12.75 77.48
N SER A 41 51.47 -13.73 78.32
CA SER A 41 51.45 -15.15 77.96
C SER A 41 50.02 -15.72 78.03
N ALA A 42 49.59 -16.47 77.00
CA ALA A 42 48.27 -17.10 76.94
C ALA A 42 48.07 -18.16 78.04
N SER A 43 47.53 -17.76 79.20
CA SER A 43 47.20 -18.64 80.32
C SER A 43 45.71 -18.61 80.66
N ILE A 44 45.18 -19.70 81.24
CA ILE A 44 43.76 -19.85 81.63
C ILE A 44 43.33 -18.83 82.71
N ALA A 45 44.25 -18.35 83.55
CA ALA A 45 43.98 -17.32 84.57
C ALA A 45 43.82 -15.92 83.97
N THR A 46 44.59 -15.60 82.92
CA THR A 46 44.51 -14.34 82.15
C THR A 46 43.13 -14.20 81.48
N PHE A 47 42.59 -15.32 80.98
CA PHE A 47 41.29 -15.40 80.30
C PHE A 47 40.10 -14.93 81.16
N LYS A 48 40.18 -15.05 82.50
CA LYS A 48 39.13 -14.60 83.43
C LYS A 48 39.12 -13.07 83.65
N SER A 49 40.22 -12.38 83.38
CA SER A 49 40.36 -10.91 83.47
C SER A 49 40.11 -10.19 82.14
N LEU A 50 39.87 -10.94 81.06
CA LEU A 50 39.83 -10.45 79.68
C LEU A 50 38.51 -9.76 79.27
N GLY A 51 37.56 -9.52 80.18
CA GLY A 51 36.25 -8.93 79.84
C GLY A 51 36.37 -7.57 79.13
N ALA A 52 37.06 -6.61 79.76
CA ALA A 52 37.25 -5.27 79.18
C ALA A 52 38.09 -5.27 77.89
N VAL A 53 39.05 -6.18 77.79
CA VAL A 53 39.89 -6.37 76.60
C VAL A 53 39.08 -6.99 75.46
N GLY A 54 38.24 -7.99 75.77
CA GLY A 54 37.29 -8.60 74.85
C GLY A 54 36.22 -7.62 74.37
N ASP A 55 35.73 -6.72 75.23
CA ASP A 55 34.80 -5.66 74.84
C ASP A 55 35.43 -4.64 73.89
N PHE A 56 36.70 -4.27 74.11
CA PHE A 56 37.45 -3.40 73.19
C PHE A 56 37.72 -4.08 71.84
N PHE A 57 38.09 -5.37 71.84
CA PHE A 57 38.27 -6.15 70.62
C PHE A 57 36.95 -6.37 69.88
N GLY A 58 35.86 -6.64 70.60
CA GLY A 58 34.52 -6.73 70.04
C GLY A 58 34.13 -5.42 69.38
N GLY A 59 34.23 -4.29 70.07
CA GLY A 59 33.87 -2.97 69.55
C GLY A 59 34.70 -2.55 68.33
N SER A 60 36.02 -2.75 68.35
CA SER A 60 36.91 -2.39 67.24
C SER A 60 36.76 -3.30 66.02
N THR A 61 36.69 -4.62 66.23
CA THR A 61 36.48 -5.60 65.14
C THR A 61 35.12 -5.38 64.47
N ILE A 62 34.07 -5.14 65.26
CA ILE A 62 32.73 -4.83 64.73
C ILE A 62 32.76 -3.50 63.94
N GLY A 63 33.50 -2.49 64.41
CA GLY A 63 33.69 -1.23 63.68
C GLY A 63 34.33 -1.41 62.31
N PHE A 64 35.42 -2.18 62.23
CA PHE A 64 36.08 -2.47 60.94
C PHE A 64 35.25 -3.37 60.02
N LEU A 65 34.52 -4.36 60.55
CA LEU A 65 33.59 -5.17 59.76
C LEU A 65 32.40 -4.35 59.24
N SER A 66 31.92 -3.38 60.02
CA SER A 66 30.88 -2.43 59.58
C SER A 66 31.39 -1.53 58.45
N LEU A 67 32.62 -1.01 58.55
CA LEU A 67 33.27 -0.26 57.47
C LEU A 67 33.46 -1.11 56.20
N ALA A 68 33.88 -2.36 56.34
CA ALA A 68 33.98 -3.30 55.22
C ALA A 68 32.63 -3.48 54.51
N SER A 69 31.55 -3.62 55.29
CA SER A 69 30.19 -3.78 54.78
C SER A 69 29.73 -2.54 54.00
N ILE A 70 30.00 -1.33 54.50
CA ILE A 70 29.71 -0.07 53.80
C ILE A 70 30.46 0.01 52.47
N PHE A 71 31.76 -0.33 52.44
CA PHE A 71 32.54 -0.29 51.20
C PHE A 71 32.05 -1.28 50.15
N PHE A 72 31.67 -2.50 50.55
CA PHE A 72 31.05 -3.45 49.62
C PHE A 72 29.68 -2.99 49.12
N VAL A 73 28.85 -2.37 49.96
CA VAL A 73 27.57 -1.78 49.53
C VAL A 73 27.79 -0.65 48.53
N ILE A 74 28.74 0.25 48.77
CA ILE A 74 29.10 1.32 47.83
C ILE A 74 29.56 0.73 46.49
N HIS A 75 30.41 -0.31 46.52
CA HIS A 75 30.86 -1.02 45.33
C HIS A 75 29.68 -1.64 44.55
N ALA A 76 28.76 -2.31 45.25
CA ALA A 76 27.57 -2.90 44.65
C ALA A 76 26.67 -1.85 44.00
N ILE A 77 26.40 -0.73 44.67
CA ILE A 77 25.58 0.38 44.14
C ILE A 77 26.21 0.96 42.86
N ARG A 78 27.54 1.12 42.84
CA ARG A 78 28.27 1.61 41.66
C ARG A 78 28.11 0.69 40.45
N ILE A 79 28.27 -0.63 40.64
CA ILE A 79 28.08 -1.61 39.57
C ILE A 79 26.62 -1.57 39.07
N GLN A 80 25.65 -1.60 39.98
CA GLN A 80 24.23 -1.56 39.63
C GLN A 80 23.86 -0.29 38.85
N SER A 81 24.39 0.87 39.24
CA SER A 81 24.13 2.13 38.54
C SER A 81 24.64 2.14 37.10
N GLN A 82 25.74 1.45 36.82
CA GLN A 82 26.30 1.35 35.46
C GLN A 82 25.55 0.32 34.62
N GLU A 83 25.23 -0.83 35.21
CA GLU A 83 24.39 -1.83 34.57
C GLU A 83 23.07 -1.21 34.12
N LEU A 84 22.44 -0.40 34.99
CA LEU A 84 21.25 0.38 34.64
C LEU A 84 21.49 1.41 33.53
N ALA A 85 22.69 2.00 33.45
CA ALA A 85 23.03 2.93 32.38
C ALA A 85 23.17 2.21 31.04
N PHE A 86 23.84 1.05 31.01
CA PHE A 86 23.94 0.21 29.81
C PHE A 86 22.58 -0.32 29.37
N GLN A 87 21.75 -0.80 30.31
CA GLN A 87 20.39 -1.25 30.01
C GLN A 87 19.51 -0.12 29.44
N ARG A 88 19.62 1.10 29.97
CA ARG A 88 18.90 2.27 29.41
C ARG A 88 19.35 2.57 27.99
N GLU A 89 20.64 2.47 27.72
CA GLU A 89 21.19 2.71 26.39
C GLU A 89 20.80 1.61 25.39
N GLU A 90 20.84 0.34 25.80
CA GLU A 90 20.35 -0.79 25.00
C GLU A 90 18.86 -0.65 24.68
N LEU A 91 18.04 -0.28 25.67
CA LEU A 91 16.62 0.02 25.45
C LEU A 91 16.42 1.19 24.49
N ARG A 92 17.24 2.25 24.59
CA ARG A 92 17.20 3.38 23.66
C ARG A 92 17.48 2.93 22.23
N MET A 93 18.56 2.18 22.02
CA MET A 93 18.92 1.63 20.71
C MET A 93 17.84 0.69 20.17
N THR A 94 17.28 -0.17 21.03
CA THR A 94 16.19 -1.10 20.67
C THR A 94 14.94 -0.33 20.22
N ASN A 95 14.56 0.73 20.94
CA ASN A 95 13.43 1.58 20.57
C ASN A 95 13.65 2.28 19.23
N GLU A 96 14.86 2.78 18.98
CA GLU A 96 15.23 3.41 17.71
C GLU A 96 15.22 2.42 16.53
N GLU A 97 15.70 1.19 16.74
CA GLU A 97 15.67 0.13 15.73
C GLU A 97 14.24 -0.35 15.44
N LEU A 98 13.40 -0.46 16.47
CA LEU A 98 11.97 -0.77 16.33
C LEU A 98 11.24 0.31 15.53
N GLU A 99 11.56 1.59 15.74
CA GLU A 99 10.98 2.69 14.97
C GLU A 99 11.38 2.60 13.49
N LYS A 100 12.67 2.40 13.19
CA LYS A 100 13.15 2.18 11.81
C LYS A 100 12.48 0.98 11.15
N THR A 101 12.33 -0.12 11.90
CA THR A 101 11.68 -1.35 11.42
C THR A 101 10.21 -1.12 11.13
N ARG A 102 9.49 -0.36 11.97
CA ARG A 102 8.08 0.02 11.74
C ARG A 102 7.93 0.84 10.46
N LEU A 103 8.78 1.84 10.25
CA LEU A 103 8.77 2.65 9.02
C LEU A 103 9.03 1.79 7.77
N GLN A 104 9.99 0.86 7.86
CA GLN A 104 10.28 -0.07 6.77
C GLN A 104 9.10 -1.02 6.49
N HIS A 105 8.44 -1.53 7.54
CA HIS A 105 7.25 -2.36 7.38
C HIS A 105 6.10 -1.60 6.73
N GLU A 106 5.90 -0.33 7.09
CA GLU A 106 4.88 0.52 6.48
C GLU A 106 5.15 0.74 4.98
N LEU A 107 6.38 1.09 4.62
CA LEU A 107 6.79 1.25 3.21
C LEU A 107 6.66 -0.07 2.44
N SER A 108 7.06 -1.19 3.05
CA SER A 108 6.92 -2.52 2.46
C SER A 108 5.44 -2.88 2.25
N ASN A 109 4.56 -2.56 3.21
CA ASN A 109 3.13 -2.82 3.10
C ASN A 109 2.51 -2.01 1.95
N GLN A 110 2.83 -0.70 1.86
CA GLN A 110 2.40 0.14 0.74
C GLN A 110 2.87 -0.41 -0.61
N THR A 111 4.12 -0.89 -0.68
CA THR A 111 4.67 -1.53 -1.88
C THR A 111 3.92 -2.82 -2.23
N LEU A 112 3.62 -3.66 -1.24
CA LEU A 112 2.89 -4.92 -1.43
C LEU A 112 1.46 -4.67 -1.92
N ILE A 113 0.75 -3.68 -1.36
CA ILE A 113 -0.59 -3.31 -1.81
C ILE A 113 -0.56 -2.91 -3.28
N LYS A 114 0.44 -2.09 -3.69
CA LYS A 114 0.60 -1.69 -5.09
C LYS A 114 0.92 -2.88 -6.00
N GLN A 115 1.83 -3.77 -5.59
CA GLN A 115 2.15 -4.98 -6.35
C GLN A 115 0.96 -5.93 -6.49
N GLN A 116 0.14 -6.07 -5.44
CA GLN A 116 -1.10 -6.86 -5.49
C GLN A 116 -2.12 -6.26 -6.45
N PHE A 117 -2.26 -4.93 -6.44
CA PHE A 117 -3.09 -4.23 -7.42
C PHE A 117 -2.58 -4.48 -8.85
N ASP A 118 -1.29 -4.26 -9.11
CA ASP A 118 -0.68 -4.47 -10.43
C ASP A 118 -0.89 -5.91 -10.93
N SER A 119 -0.59 -6.90 -10.07
CA SER A 119 -0.78 -8.30 -10.41
C SER A 119 -2.23 -8.62 -10.75
N THR A 120 -3.18 -8.08 -9.99
CA THR A 120 -4.61 -8.32 -10.21
C THR A 120 -5.08 -7.63 -11.50
N PHE A 121 -4.68 -6.37 -11.71
CA PHE A 121 -4.98 -5.60 -12.91
C PHE A 121 -4.51 -6.31 -14.19
N PHE A 122 -3.24 -6.74 -14.24
CA PHE A 122 -2.70 -7.43 -15.42
C PHE A 122 -3.35 -8.79 -15.64
N LYS A 123 -3.69 -9.55 -14.58
CA LYS A 123 -4.50 -10.77 -14.72
C LYS A 123 -5.88 -10.50 -15.31
N MET A 124 -6.54 -9.41 -14.91
CA MET A 124 -7.83 -9.03 -15.50
C MET A 124 -7.69 -8.65 -16.97
N ILE A 125 -6.59 -7.98 -17.37
CA ILE A 125 -6.26 -7.74 -18.78
C ILE A 125 -6.05 -9.05 -19.53
N ASP A 126 -5.32 -10.01 -18.96
CA ASP A 126 -5.08 -11.31 -19.60
C ASP A 126 -6.38 -12.08 -19.81
N LEU A 127 -7.27 -12.08 -18.82
CA LEU A 127 -8.62 -12.65 -18.94
C LEU A 127 -9.43 -11.96 -20.03
N HIS A 128 -9.39 -10.62 -20.10
CA HIS A 128 -10.05 -9.87 -21.16
C HIS A 128 -9.49 -10.22 -22.54
N ASN A 129 -8.17 -10.33 -22.69
CA ASN A 129 -7.53 -10.75 -23.93
C ASN A 129 -7.88 -12.19 -24.32
N SER A 130 -8.11 -13.08 -23.36
CA SER A 130 -8.62 -14.44 -23.64
C SER A 130 -10.06 -14.41 -24.16
N ILE A 131 -10.94 -13.60 -23.56
CA ILE A 131 -12.31 -13.39 -24.08
C ILE A 131 -12.26 -12.83 -25.51
N VAL A 132 -11.38 -11.87 -25.77
CA VAL A 132 -11.16 -11.35 -27.11
C VAL A 132 -10.75 -12.48 -28.05
N LYS A 133 -9.77 -13.31 -27.70
CA LYS A 133 -9.29 -14.40 -28.55
C LYS A 133 -10.39 -15.41 -28.89
N GLU A 134 -11.23 -15.74 -27.91
CA GLU A 134 -12.37 -16.66 -28.04
C GLU A 134 -13.55 -16.07 -28.81
N MET A 135 -13.59 -14.75 -29.01
CA MET A 135 -14.70 -14.13 -29.74
C MET A 135 -14.75 -14.62 -31.18
N GLU A 136 -15.91 -15.11 -31.60
CA GLU A 136 -16.19 -15.50 -32.97
C GLU A 136 -17.47 -14.86 -33.48
N TYR A 137 -17.41 -14.29 -34.68
CA TYR A 137 -18.56 -13.75 -35.37
C TYR A 137 -18.44 -13.99 -36.87
N ARG A 138 -19.44 -14.65 -37.48
CA ARG A 138 -19.50 -14.96 -38.92
C ARG A 138 -18.19 -15.57 -39.48
N GLN A 139 -17.67 -16.62 -38.84
CA GLN A 139 -16.42 -17.31 -39.20
C GLN A 139 -15.16 -16.44 -39.11
N LYS A 140 -15.23 -15.32 -38.39
CA LYS A 140 -14.09 -14.47 -38.07
C LYS A 140 -13.85 -14.55 -36.58
N SER A 141 -12.60 -14.73 -36.19
CA SER A 141 -12.20 -14.87 -34.80
C SER A 141 -11.44 -13.65 -34.30
N SER A 142 -11.38 -13.53 -32.99
CA SER A 142 -10.58 -12.56 -32.27
C SER A 142 -10.89 -11.11 -32.67
N ARG A 143 -9.87 -10.26 -32.86
CA ARG A 143 -10.05 -8.84 -33.23
C ARG A 143 -10.81 -8.65 -34.56
N SER A 144 -10.72 -9.60 -35.48
CA SER A 144 -11.47 -9.54 -36.76
C SER A 144 -12.97 -9.70 -36.55
N ALA A 145 -13.39 -10.46 -35.52
CA ALA A 145 -14.81 -10.61 -35.18
C ALA A 145 -15.45 -9.25 -34.89
N PHE A 146 -14.78 -8.40 -34.09
CA PHE A 146 -15.25 -7.05 -33.77
C PHE A 146 -15.38 -6.14 -34.99
N MET A 147 -14.43 -6.19 -35.93
CA MET A 147 -14.53 -5.44 -37.18
C MET A 147 -15.77 -5.86 -38.00
N PHE A 148 -15.99 -7.16 -38.15
CA PHE A 148 -17.15 -7.67 -38.89
C PHE A 148 -18.46 -7.35 -38.18
N PHE A 149 -18.47 -7.45 -36.85
CA PHE A 149 -19.61 -7.09 -36.03
C PHE A 149 -19.93 -5.59 -36.16
N TRP A 150 -18.92 -4.73 -36.08
CA TRP A 150 -19.06 -3.29 -36.29
C TRP A 150 -19.62 -2.97 -37.68
N ASN A 151 -19.08 -3.56 -38.73
CA ASN A 151 -19.58 -3.35 -40.09
C ASN A 151 -21.04 -3.79 -40.26
N TYR A 152 -21.41 -4.90 -39.62
CA TYR A 152 -22.80 -5.36 -39.59
C TYR A 152 -23.70 -4.38 -38.86
N PHE A 153 -23.31 -3.95 -37.65
CA PHE A 153 -24.02 -2.96 -36.85
C PHE A 153 -24.27 -1.67 -37.64
N VAL A 154 -23.22 -1.07 -38.22
CA VAL A 154 -23.32 0.16 -39.03
C VAL A 154 -24.25 -0.03 -40.24
N GLY A 155 -24.19 -1.20 -40.88
CA GLY A 155 -25.07 -1.55 -42.00
C GLY A 155 -26.55 -1.62 -41.60
N GLU A 156 -26.85 -2.19 -40.44
CA GLU A 156 -28.20 -2.25 -39.88
C GLU A 156 -28.71 -0.86 -39.47
N VAL A 157 -27.90 -0.04 -38.77
CA VAL A 157 -28.24 1.35 -38.42
C VAL A 157 -28.56 2.16 -39.68
N ARG A 158 -27.69 2.08 -40.69
CA ARG A 158 -27.86 2.77 -41.97
C ARG A 158 -29.17 2.36 -42.65
N ARG A 159 -29.50 1.07 -42.65
CA ARG A 159 -30.75 0.56 -43.23
C ARG A 159 -31.97 1.08 -42.50
N ASP A 160 -31.95 1.10 -41.17
CA ASP A 160 -33.06 1.62 -40.36
C ASP A 160 -33.32 3.11 -40.66
N ILE A 161 -32.26 3.92 -40.68
CA ILE A 161 -32.36 5.36 -40.98
C ILE A 161 -32.82 5.59 -42.43
N PHE A 162 -32.35 4.80 -43.39
CA PHE A 162 -32.80 4.91 -44.78
C PHE A 162 -34.27 4.53 -44.97
N LYS A 163 -34.80 3.56 -44.22
CA LYS A 163 -36.24 3.28 -44.22
C LYS A 163 -37.04 4.49 -43.74
N LYS A 164 -36.57 5.18 -42.70
CA LYS A 164 -37.22 6.41 -42.17
C LYS A 164 -37.17 7.54 -43.19
N TYR A 165 -36.01 7.73 -43.83
CA TYR A 165 -35.85 8.66 -44.94
C TYR A 165 -36.88 8.38 -46.07
N ASP A 166 -37.01 7.12 -46.49
CA ASP A 166 -37.93 6.70 -47.56
C ASP A 166 -39.41 6.83 -47.15
N ASN A 167 -39.71 6.72 -45.85
CA ASN A 167 -41.05 6.90 -45.27
C ASN A 167 -41.46 8.36 -45.04
N GLY A 168 -40.63 9.33 -45.44
CA GLY A 168 -40.97 10.76 -45.43
C GLY A 168 -40.17 11.62 -44.46
N ASP A 169 -39.32 11.03 -43.61
CA ASP A 169 -38.51 11.79 -42.64
C ASP A 169 -37.29 12.46 -43.26
N GLY A 170 -37.04 12.28 -44.57
CA GLY A 170 -35.88 12.82 -45.29
C GLY A 170 -35.79 14.33 -45.43
N VAL A 171 -36.50 15.07 -44.59
CA VAL A 171 -36.59 16.53 -44.55
C VAL A 171 -35.81 17.05 -43.34
N ILE A 172 -34.81 17.90 -43.58
CA ILE A 172 -34.09 18.63 -42.52
C ILE A 172 -34.36 20.12 -42.74
N ASN A 173 -34.76 20.82 -41.68
CA ASN A 173 -35.10 22.25 -41.72
C ASN A 173 -36.13 22.61 -42.82
N GLY A 174 -37.10 21.73 -43.08
CA GLY A 174 -38.14 21.94 -44.09
C GLY A 174 -37.73 21.66 -45.54
N GLN A 175 -36.50 21.20 -45.79
CA GLN A 175 -36.03 20.83 -47.13
C GLN A 175 -35.67 19.34 -47.20
N LYS A 176 -36.07 18.68 -48.29
CA LYS A 176 -35.63 17.30 -48.58
C LYS A 176 -34.14 17.32 -48.89
N VAL A 177 -33.35 16.63 -48.08
CA VAL A 177 -31.89 16.54 -48.23
C VAL A 177 -31.50 15.25 -48.94
N GLU A 178 -30.26 15.15 -49.40
CA GLU A 178 -29.75 13.88 -49.90
C GLU A 178 -29.69 12.82 -48.79
N ARG A 179 -29.85 11.56 -49.17
CA ARG A 179 -29.93 10.43 -48.23
C ARG A 179 -28.68 10.30 -47.32
N ASN A 180 -27.49 10.58 -47.85
CA ASN A 180 -26.25 10.57 -47.05
C ASN A 180 -26.18 11.76 -46.08
N ILE A 181 -26.63 12.94 -46.52
CA ILE A 181 -26.71 14.14 -45.67
C ILE A 181 -27.70 13.89 -44.52
N PHE A 182 -28.83 13.24 -44.80
CA PHE A 182 -29.80 12.85 -43.78
C PHE A 182 -29.19 11.90 -42.74
N LEU A 183 -28.45 10.89 -43.20
CA LEU A 183 -27.80 9.89 -42.34
C LEU A 183 -26.76 10.48 -41.39
N GLU A 184 -25.96 11.43 -41.88
CA GLU A 184 -24.94 12.13 -41.09
C GLU A 184 -25.58 13.05 -40.03
N ASN A 185 -26.68 13.70 -40.40
CA ASN A 185 -27.37 14.71 -39.58
C ASN A 185 -28.59 14.18 -38.82
N TYR A 186 -28.78 12.85 -38.77
CA TYR A 186 -29.89 12.26 -38.04
C TYR A 186 -29.69 12.44 -36.52
N ARG A 187 -30.64 13.08 -35.84
CA ARG A 187 -30.53 13.47 -34.41
C ARG A 187 -31.60 12.87 -33.50
N ASN A 188 -32.42 11.93 -33.98
CA ASN A 188 -33.43 11.31 -33.13
C ASN A 188 -32.76 10.27 -32.21
N GLU A 189 -32.34 10.72 -31.03
CA GLU A 189 -31.66 9.90 -30.03
C GLU A 189 -32.54 8.73 -29.55
N GLN A 190 -33.82 8.96 -29.28
CA GLN A 190 -34.74 7.90 -28.83
C GLN A 190 -34.82 6.74 -29.84
N SER A 191 -34.87 7.08 -31.12
CA SER A 191 -34.83 6.10 -32.21
C SER A 191 -33.51 5.32 -32.22
N VAL A 192 -32.38 6.00 -32.05
CA VAL A 192 -31.07 5.34 -32.02
C VAL A 192 -30.94 4.44 -30.80
N ASN A 193 -31.39 4.88 -29.63
CA ASN A 193 -31.43 4.08 -28.40
C ASN A 193 -32.26 2.81 -28.61
N ALA A 194 -33.48 2.94 -29.13
CA ALA A 194 -34.34 1.79 -29.39
C ALA A 194 -33.67 0.77 -30.34
N PHE A 195 -33.02 1.25 -31.41
CA PHE A 195 -32.27 0.40 -32.32
C PHE A 195 -31.08 -0.28 -31.63
N VAL A 196 -30.24 0.48 -30.93
CA VAL A 196 -29.03 -0.04 -30.27
C VAL A 196 -29.39 -1.04 -29.20
N THR A 197 -30.44 -0.77 -28.42
CA THR A 197 -30.97 -1.69 -27.42
C THR A 197 -31.42 -3.00 -28.05
N SER A 198 -32.26 -2.96 -29.08
CA SER A 198 -32.67 -4.19 -29.78
C SER A 198 -31.48 -4.96 -30.31
N PHE A 199 -30.54 -4.28 -30.97
CA PHE A 199 -29.41 -4.90 -31.62
C PHE A 199 -28.44 -5.54 -30.60
N LEU A 200 -28.11 -4.84 -29.51
CA LEU A 200 -27.19 -5.36 -28.50
C LEU A 200 -27.83 -6.46 -27.65
N SER A 201 -29.12 -6.39 -27.35
CA SER A 201 -29.84 -7.48 -26.67
C SER A 201 -29.87 -8.75 -27.52
N GLU A 202 -30.08 -8.66 -28.83
CA GLU A 202 -30.00 -9.82 -29.74
C GLU A 202 -28.61 -10.47 -29.78
N HIS A 203 -27.56 -9.68 -29.52
CA HIS A 203 -26.17 -10.14 -29.53
C HIS A 203 -25.54 -10.19 -28.13
N GLU A 204 -26.37 -10.24 -27.06
CA GLU A 204 -25.89 -10.26 -25.67
C GLU A 204 -25.03 -11.50 -25.40
N TYR A 205 -25.38 -12.64 -25.98
CA TYR A 205 -24.63 -13.89 -25.88
C TYR A 205 -23.16 -13.74 -26.32
N LEU A 206 -22.88 -12.77 -27.22
CA LEU A 206 -21.55 -12.49 -27.74
C LEU A 206 -20.88 -11.34 -26.99
N LEU A 207 -21.54 -10.18 -26.88
CA LEU A 207 -20.93 -8.95 -26.36
C LEU A 207 -21.17 -8.70 -24.87
N GLY A 208 -22.18 -9.33 -24.26
CA GLY A 208 -22.57 -9.06 -22.87
C GLY A 208 -21.48 -9.44 -21.87
N HIS A 209 -20.86 -10.61 -22.03
CA HIS A 209 -19.71 -11.01 -21.19
C HIS A 209 -18.48 -10.13 -21.43
N TYR A 210 -18.25 -9.73 -22.68
CA TYR A 210 -17.14 -8.87 -23.06
C TYR A 210 -17.22 -7.49 -22.38
N PHE A 211 -18.34 -6.76 -22.52
CA PHE A 211 -18.51 -5.44 -21.91
C PHE A 211 -18.55 -5.50 -20.38
N ARG A 212 -19.14 -6.55 -19.79
CA ARG A 212 -19.09 -6.74 -18.33
C ARG A 212 -17.67 -6.87 -17.80
N ASN A 213 -16.78 -7.57 -18.53
CA ASN A 213 -15.37 -7.65 -18.13
C ASN A 213 -14.66 -6.30 -18.24
N MET A 214 -14.91 -5.54 -19.31
CA MET A 214 -14.39 -4.17 -19.44
C MET A 214 -14.85 -3.27 -18.28
N TYR A 215 -16.14 -3.30 -17.97
CA TYR A 215 -16.72 -2.59 -16.83
C TYR A 215 -16.02 -2.97 -15.52
N ARG A 216 -15.79 -4.26 -15.27
CA ARG A 216 -15.12 -4.74 -14.05
C ARG A 216 -13.67 -4.25 -13.95
N ILE A 217 -12.93 -4.21 -15.06
CA ILE A 217 -11.56 -3.67 -15.08
C ILE A 217 -11.57 -2.18 -14.73
N ILE A 218 -12.43 -1.40 -15.37
CA ILE A 218 -12.53 0.03 -15.07
C ILE A 218 -13.00 0.26 -13.64
N LYS A 219 -14.00 -0.48 -13.16
CA LYS A 219 -14.45 -0.42 -11.77
C LYS A 219 -13.32 -0.72 -10.79
N PHE A 220 -12.52 -1.75 -11.04
CA PHE A 220 -11.36 -2.09 -10.22
C PHE A 220 -10.33 -0.94 -10.13
N ILE A 221 -10.07 -0.25 -11.24
CA ILE A 221 -9.21 0.95 -11.26
C ILE A 221 -9.86 2.07 -10.46
N GLU A 222 -11.13 2.38 -10.71
CA GLU A 222 -11.81 3.55 -10.14
C GLU A 222 -12.08 3.43 -8.63
N GLU A 223 -12.34 2.23 -8.13
CA GLU A 223 -12.59 1.96 -6.69
C GLU A 223 -11.29 1.77 -5.88
N SER A 224 -10.12 1.73 -6.53
CA SER A 224 -8.84 1.58 -5.85
C SER A 224 -8.41 2.83 -5.05
N GLN A 225 -7.48 2.65 -4.12
CA GLN A 225 -6.83 3.73 -3.35
C GLN A 225 -5.74 4.48 -4.13
N LEU A 226 -5.64 4.25 -5.44
CA LEU A 226 -4.67 4.91 -6.30
C LEU A 226 -4.95 6.41 -6.43
N SER A 227 -3.89 7.18 -6.69
CA SER A 227 -4.00 8.59 -7.03
C SER A 227 -4.76 8.79 -8.35
N LYS A 228 -5.28 10.01 -8.59
CA LYS A 228 -5.98 10.35 -9.85
C LYS A 228 -5.09 10.12 -11.08
N GLU A 229 -3.80 10.41 -10.96
CA GLU A 229 -2.81 10.23 -12.03
C GLU A 229 -2.57 8.74 -12.31
N GLU A 230 -2.37 7.93 -11.28
CA GLU A 230 -2.23 6.48 -11.44
C GLU A 230 -3.47 5.87 -12.09
N LYS A 231 -4.69 6.22 -11.64
CA LYS A 231 -5.94 5.75 -12.27
C LYS A 231 -5.99 6.13 -13.75
N ARG A 232 -5.61 7.36 -14.11
CA ARG A 232 -5.51 7.78 -15.51
C ARG A 232 -4.52 6.91 -16.30
N ASN A 233 -3.37 6.61 -15.72
CA ASN A 233 -2.36 5.75 -16.36
C ASN A 233 -2.89 4.32 -16.57
N TYR A 234 -3.51 3.68 -15.58
CA TYR A 234 -4.08 2.33 -15.74
C TYR A 234 -5.24 2.29 -16.74
N ARG A 235 -6.11 3.32 -16.77
CA ARG A 235 -7.15 3.46 -17.81
C ARG A 235 -6.51 3.53 -19.20
N GLY A 236 -5.42 4.30 -19.34
CA GLY A 236 -4.64 4.40 -20.58
C GLY A 236 -4.02 3.07 -21.01
N ILE A 237 -3.43 2.33 -20.07
CA ILE A 237 -2.86 0.99 -20.33
C ILE A 237 -3.94 0.03 -20.83
N PHE A 238 -5.09 -0.02 -20.14
CA PHE A 238 -6.21 -0.87 -20.56
C PHE A 238 -6.75 -0.46 -21.92
N ARG A 239 -6.95 0.84 -22.15
CA ARG A 239 -7.42 1.36 -23.44
C ARG A 239 -6.49 1.00 -24.58
N ALA A 240 -5.18 1.03 -24.38
CA ALA A 240 -4.19 0.67 -25.40
C ALA A 240 -4.28 -0.80 -25.83
N GLN A 241 -4.97 -1.66 -25.07
CA GLN A 241 -5.24 -3.05 -25.45
C GLN A 241 -6.48 -3.20 -26.35
N LEU A 242 -7.30 -2.16 -26.52
CA LEU A 242 -8.57 -2.24 -27.25
C LEU A 242 -8.36 -1.83 -28.72
N SER A 243 -8.96 -2.58 -29.64
CA SER A 243 -9.00 -2.14 -31.05
C SER A 243 -9.97 -0.97 -31.24
N THR A 244 -9.81 -0.25 -32.34
CA THR A 244 -10.71 0.82 -32.76
C THR A 244 -12.18 0.36 -32.79
N TYR A 245 -12.45 -0.83 -33.36
CA TYR A 245 -13.82 -1.35 -33.45
C TYR A 245 -14.42 -1.73 -32.10
N GLU A 246 -13.59 -2.17 -31.15
CA GLU A 246 -14.03 -2.41 -29.77
C GLU A 246 -14.39 -1.11 -29.06
N LEU A 247 -13.59 -0.06 -29.25
CA LEU A 247 -13.90 1.28 -28.73
C LEU A 247 -15.17 1.85 -29.35
N TYR A 248 -15.41 1.60 -30.64
CA TYR A 248 -16.65 2.02 -31.31
C TYR A 248 -17.86 1.31 -30.73
N LEU A 249 -17.80 -0.02 -30.60
CA LEU A 249 -18.89 -0.80 -30.02
C LEU A 249 -19.12 -0.45 -28.55
N LEU A 250 -18.05 -0.20 -27.79
CA LEU A 250 -18.15 0.29 -26.41
C LEU A 250 -18.83 1.66 -26.36
N PHE A 251 -18.47 2.59 -27.26
CA PHE A 251 -19.10 3.91 -27.32
C PHE A 251 -20.61 3.76 -27.49
N TYR A 252 -21.07 2.90 -28.40
CA TYR A 252 -22.51 2.69 -28.56
C TYR A 252 -23.15 2.00 -27.35
N ASN A 253 -22.46 1.03 -26.74
CA ASN A 253 -22.93 0.35 -25.53
C ASN A 253 -23.12 1.32 -24.36
N VAL A 254 -22.14 2.18 -24.05
CA VAL A 254 -22.25 3.07 -22.87
C VAL A 254 -23.17 4.27 -23.11
N ASN A 255 -23.36 4.69 -24.36
CA ASN A 255 -24.13 5.89 -24.64
C ASN A 255 -25.61 5.62 -24.96
N TYR A 256 -25.92 4.49 -25.59
CA TYR A 256 -27.24 4.24 -26.14
C TYR A 256 -27.91 2.95 -25.64
N TYR A 257 -27.23 2.16 -24.79
CA TYR A 257 -27.77 0.94 -24.19
C TYR A 257 -27.88 1.06 -22.67
N ASP A 258 -29.04 0.68 -22.13
CA ASP A 258 -29.38 0.89 -20.72
C ASP A 258 -28.43 0.15 -19.76
N ASP A 259 -28.04 -1.10 -20.06
CA ASP A 259 -27.09 -1.83 -19.19
C ASP A 259 -25.68 -1.24 -19.23
N GLY A 260 -25.37 -0.44 -20.25
CA GLY A 260 -24.11 0.27 -20.40
C GLY A 260 -23.98 1.52 -19.51
N GLN A 261 -25.08 2.00 -18.92
CA GLN A 261 -25.11 3.27 -18.17
C GLN A 261 -24.19 3.24 -16.94
N ASN A 262 -24.12 2.11 -16.23
CA ASN A 262 -23.19 1.96 -15.10
C ASN A 262 -21.73 2.14 -15.53
N PHE A 263 -21.38 1.68 -16.74
CA PHE A 263 -20.05 1.88 -17.30
C PHE A 263 -19.88 3.32 -17.78
N ARG A 264 -20.89 3.93 -18.40
CA ARG A 264 -20.90 5.35 -18.74
C ARG A 264 -20.50 6.23 -17.55
N GLU A 265 -21.17 6.07 -16.42
CA GLU A 265 -20.90 6.85 -15.20
C GLU A 265 -19.48 6.63 -14.66
N LEU A 266 -18.91 5.42 -14.83
CA LEU A 266 -17.52 5.16 -14.47
C LEU A 266 -16.49 5.84 -15.38
N ILE A 267 -16.81 6.18 -16.63
CA ILE A 267 -15.86 6.81 -17.56
C ILE A 267 -16.16 8.27 -17.87
N ARG A 268 -17.32 8.77 -17.43
CA ARG A 268 -17.72 10.17 -17.61
C ARG A 268 -16.70 11.13 -17.00
N GLY A 269 -16.35 12.17 -17.75
CA GLY A 269 -15.38 13.20 -17.35
C GLY A 269 -13.93 12.70 -17.24
N LYS A 270 -13.61 11.51 -17.77
CA LYS A 270 -12.27 10.90 -17.65
C LYS A 270 -11.51 10.86 -18.97
N ASN A 271 -12.07 11.41 -20.05
CA ASN A 271 -11.51 11.37 -21.40
C ASN A 271 -11.06 9.95 -21.78
N PHE A 272 -11.91 8.95 -21.48
CA PHE A 272 -11.53 7.55 -21.69
C PHE A 272 -11.26 7.31 -23.17
N PHE A 273 -12.18 7.67 -24.06
CA PHE A 273 -12.03 7.41 -25.49
C PHE A 273 -10.98 8.29 -26.18
N ASP A 274 -10.78 9.54 -25.72
CA ASP A 274 -9.80 10.48 -26.28
C ASP A 274 -9.91 10.53 -27.83
N GLN A 275 -8.82 10.71 -28.57
CA GLN A 275 -8.79 10.72 -30.04
C GLN A 275 -9.02 9.34 -30.71
N HIS A 276 -9.23 8.27 -29.93
CA HIS A 276 -9.27 6.89 -30.45
C HIS A 276 -10.62 6.55 -31.10
N ILE A 277 -11.57 7.49 -31.04
CA ILE A 277 -12.87 7.37 -31.70
C ILE A 277 -13.19 8.48 -32.71
N ASP A 278 -12.18 9.23 -33.15
CA ASP A 278 -12.39 10.34 -34.09
C ASP A 278 -13.07 9.91 -35.40
N GLY A 279 -12.84 8.67 -35.83
CA GLY A 279 -13.50 8.07 -36.99
C GLY A 279 -15.02 7.89 -36.83
N LEU A 280 -15.60 8.05 -35.64
CA LEU A 280 -17.06 8.11 -35.44
C LEU A 280 -17.66 9.48 -35.78
N PHE A 281 -16.82 10.50 -35.99
CA PHE A 281 -17.23 11.88 -36.19
C PHE A 281 -16.86 12.44 -37.57
N GLU A 282 -16.28 11.62 -38.45
CA GLU A 282 -15.93 12.00 -39.82
C GLU A 282 -17.17 12.20 -40.71
N GLN A 283 -17.04 12.99 -41.77
CA GLN A 283 -18.12 13.21 -42.74
C GLN A 283 -18.52 11.91 -43.44
N ASN A 284 -19.81 11.75 -43.75
CA ASN A 284 -20.41 10.53 -44.31
C ASN A 284 -20.42 9.29 -43.38
N VAL A 285 -20.01 9.44 -42.13
CA VAL A 285 -20.16 8.40 -41.09
C VAL A 285 -21.59 8.42 -40.56
N VAL A 286 -22.10 7.22 -40.26
CA VAL A 286 -23.44 7.04 -39.70
C VAL A 286 -23.55 7.76 -38.37
N LEU A 287 -24.56 8.63 -38.21
CA LEU A 287 -24.84 9.36 -36.97
C LEU A 287 -23.73 10.31 -36.50
N ALA A 288 -22.83 10.77 -37.39
CA ALA A 288 -21.68 11.58 -37.00
C ALA A 288 -22.07 12.81 -36.15
N ALA A 289 -23.13 13.51 -36.54
CA ALA A 289 -23.57 14.72 -35.85
C ALA A 289 -24.14 14.46 -34.44
N LEU A 290 -24.80 13.31 -34.24
CA LEU A 290 -25.33 12.88 -32.94
C LEU A 290 -24.21 12.34 -32.05
N ASN A 291 -23.35 11.47 -32.60
CA ASN A 291 -22.20 10.91 -31.89
C ASN A 291 -21.27 12.01 -31.36
N LYS A 292 -21.04 13.07 -32.16
CA LYS A 292 -20.22 14.22 -31.73
C LYS A 292 -20.81 14.94 -30.52
N GLN A 293 -22.13 15.15 -30.49
CA GLN A 293 -22.82 15.76 -29.35
C GLN A 293 -22.71 14.87 -28.11
N VAL A 294 -23.02 13.59 -28.25
CA VAL A 294 -22.97 12.61 -27.16
C VAL A 294 -21.56 12.45 -26.58
N TYR A 295 -20.52 12.50 -27.43
CA TYR A 295 -19.13 12.49 -27.01
C TYR A 295 -18.73 13.73 -26.21
N GLN A 296 -19.24 14.91 -26.59
CA GLN A 296 -19.03 16.14 -25.82
C GLN A 296 -19.68 16.06 -24.44
N ASP A 297 -20.86 15.44 -24.32
CA ASP A 297 -21.56 15.27 -23.03
C ASP A 297 -20.90 14.23 -22.10
N LEU A 298 -20.09 13.34 -22.68
CA LEU A 298 -19.37 12.29 -21.94
C LEU A 298 -18.07 12.80 -21.31
N ASN A 299 -17.42 13.79 -21.91
CA ASN A 299 -16.11 14.31 -21.51
C ASN A 299 -16.22 15.62 -20.72
#